data_AF-A0A7V3CDZ2-F1
#
_entry.id   AF-A0A7V3CDZ2-F1
#
_cell.length_a   1.000
_cell.length_b   1.000
_cell.length_c   1.000
_cell.angle_alpha   90.00
_cell.angle_beta   90.00
_cell.angle_gamma   90.00
#
_symmetry.space_group_name_H-M   'P 1'
#
loop_
_entity.id
_entity.type
_entity.pdbx_description
1 polymer ?
#
loop_
_entity_poly.entity_id
_entity_poly.type
_entity_poly.pdbx_seq_one_letter_code
_entity_poly.pdbx_strand_id
1 'polypeptide(L)'
;MKKLLPLFLALSLCLAACGGRVPSQAKTASIAQKFFKKYGKKYKESVFAANPVSSVEVQDVQELQKDIATSFLLVKLADGSEVPVVMTLIRKPPLGWRTSGWEMARQ
;
A
#
# COMPACT_ATOMS: atom_id res chain seq x y z
N MET A 1 10.92 -15.71 -38.90
CA MET A 1 10.12 -15.07 -37.82
C MET A 1 9.76 -16.00 -36.65
N LYS A 2 9.62 -17.33 -36.83
CA LYS A 2 9.25 -18.27 -35.74
C LYS A 2 10.29 -18.46 -34.61
N LYS A 3 11.56 -18.04 -34.83
CA LYS A 3 12.66 -18.16 -33.84
C LYS A 3 12.76 -16.99 -32.84
N LEU A 4 12.03 -15.89 -33.06
CA LEU A 4 12.00 -14.72 -32.16
C LEU A 4 10.94 -14.85 -31.04
N LEU A 5 9.92 -15.68 -31.26
CA LEU A 5 8.84 -15.94 -30.31
C LEU A 5 9.31 -16.52 -28.96
N PRO A 6 10.22 -17.52 -28.89
CA PRO A 6 10.69 -18.02 -27.61
C PRO A 6 11.57 -17.00 -26.85
N LEU A 7 12.25 -16.10 -27.57
CA LEU A 7 13.07 -15.05 -26.96
C LEU A 7 12.21 -13.96 -26.29
N PHE A 8 11.12 -13.54 -26.94
CA PHE A 8 10.15 -12.62 -26.35
C PHE A 8 9.41 -13.23 -25.15
N LEU A 9 9.11 -14.52 -25.21
CA LEU A 9 8.47 -15.23 -24.09
C LEU A 9 9.41 -15.32 -22.89
N ALA A 10 10.67 -15.70 -23.10
CA ALA A 10 11.68 -15.75 -22.03
C ALA A 10 11.95 -14.38 -21.40
N LEU A 11 12.00 -13.31 -22.21
CA LEU A 11 12.20 -11.94 -21.71
C LEU A 11 11.01 -11.45 -20.87
N SER A 12 9.78 -11.82 -21.26
CA SER A 12 8.56 -11.50 -20.51
C SER A 12 8.52 -12.20 -19.13
N LEU A 13 8.97 -13.46 -19.05
CA LEU A 13 9.03 -14.19 -17.77
C LEU A 13 10.07 -13.59 -16.79
N CYS A 14 11.19 -13.05 -17.28
CA CYS A 14 12.18 -12.40 -16.40
C CYS A 14 11.65 -11.11 -15.77
N LEU A 15 10.80 -10.35 -16.47
CA LEU A 15 10.17 -9.13 -15.93
C LEU A 15 9.08 -9.44 -14.90
N ALA A 16 8.45 -10.61 -14.98
CA ALA A 16 7.42 -11.05 -14.04
C ALA A 16 7.99 -11.53 -12.68
N ALA A 17 9.29 -11.84 -12.61
CA ALA A 17 9.96 -12.32 -11.40
C ALA A 17 10.25 -11.21 -10.36
N CYS A 18 10.08 -9.94 -10.71
CA CYS A 18 10.28 -8.79 -9.82
C CYS A 18 9.10 -8.53 -8.86
N GLY A 19 8.44 -9.60 -8.39
CA GLY A 19 7.50 -9.52 -7.28
C GLY A 19 8.26 -9.30 -5.98
N GLY A 20 8.58 -8.04 -5.67
CA GLY A 20 9.36 -7.66 -4.50
C GLY A 20 8.81 -8.21 -3.17
N ARG A 21 9.71 -8.44 -2.21
CA ARG A 21 9.40 -8.91 -0.84
C ARG A 21 8.52 -7.93 -0.05
N VAL A 22 8.40 -6.70 -0.55
CA VAL A 22 7.52 -5.65 -0.05
C VAL A 22 6.62 -5.15 -1.18
N PRO A 23 5.41 -4.64 -0.89
CA PRO A 23 4.59 -3.98 -1.90
C PRO A 23 5.29 -2.70 -2.40
N SER A 24 5.10 -2.36 -3.67
CA SER A 24 5.55 -1.07 -4.19
C SER A 24 4.84 0.09 -3.50
N GLN A 25 5.46 1.27 -3.45
CA GLN A 25 4.86 2.49 -2.88
C GLN A 25 3.48 2.79 -3.48
N ALA A 26 3.33 2.71 -4.82
CA ALA A 26 2.05 2.91 -5.48
C ALA A 26 0.98 1.89 -5.02
N LYS A 27 1.37 0.62 -4.82
CA LYS A 27 0.46 -0.40 -4.30
C LYS A 27 0.07 -0.11 -2.85
N THR A 28 1.03 0.30 -2.03
CA THR A 28 0.82 0.68 -0.63
C THR A 28 -0.12 1.89 -0.52
N ALA A 29 0.10 2.94 -1.30
CA ALA A 29 -0.80 4.11 -1.37
C ALA A 29 -2.24 3.70 -1.72
N SER A 30 -2.40 2.84 -2.73
CA SER A 30 -3.72 2.33 -3.14
C SER A 30 -4.41 1.52 -2.02
N ILE A 31 -3.67 0.66 -1.33
CA ILE A 31 -4.18 -0.12 -0.18
C ILE A 31 -4.62 0.84 0.93
N ALA A 32 -3.76 1.79 1.31
CA ALA A 32 -4.01 2.74 2.37
C ALA A 32 -5.19 3.67 2.07
N GLN A 33 -5.25 4.26 0.87
CA GLN A 33 -6.34 5.15 0.48
C GLN A 33 -7.69 4.42 0.52
N LYS A 34 -7.76 3.20 -0.01
CA LYS A 34 -8.98 2.38 0.05
C LYS A 34 -9.35 2.04 1.49
N PHE A 35 -8.35 1.70 2.31
CA PHE A 35 -8.56 1.39 3.72
C PHE A 35 -9.11 2.58 4.49
N PHE A 36 -8.46 3.75 4.45
CA PHE A 36 -8.90 4.91 5.22
C PHE A 36 -10.22 5.51 4.73
N LYS A 37 -10.49 5.47 3.42
CA LYS A 37 -11.83 5.81 2.89
C LYS A 37 -12.92 4.89 3.47
N LYS A 38 -12.64 3.59 3.61
CA LYS A 38 -13.57 2.64 4.25
C LYS A 38 -13.62 2.85 5.77
N TYR A 39 -12.49 3.18 6.38
CA TYR A 39 -12.37 3.41 7.82
C TYR A 39 -13.23 4.59 8.26
N GLY A 40 -13.12 5.77 7.62
CA GLY A 40 -13.95 6.93 7.92
C GLY A 40 -15.44 6.68 7.70
N LYS A 41 -15.81 5.84 6.72
CA LYS A 41 -17.20 5.42 6.54
C LYS A 41 -17.70 4.57 7.71
N LYS A 42 -16.85 3.69 8.27
CA LYS A 42 -17.19 2.77 9.37
C LYS A 42 -17.15 3.44 10.74
N TYR A 43 -16.19 4.33 11.00
CA TYR A 43 -15.95 4.95 12.29
C TYR A 43 -16.20 6.47 12.21
N LYS A 44 -17.42 6.89 12.53
CA LYS A 44 -17.91 8.27 12.31
C LYS A 44 -17.22 9.34 13.16
N GLU A 45 -16.66 8.95 14.30
CA GLU A 45 -15.92 9.86 15.19
C GLU A 45 -14.44 9.98 14.82
N SER A 46 -13.98 9.25 13.79
CA SER A 46 -12.58 9.34 13.38
C SER A 46 -12.29 10.62 12.59
N VAL A 47 -11.04 11.08 12.65
CA VAL A 47 -10.54 12.21 11.84
C VAL A 47 -10.82 11.99 10.34
N PHE A 48 -10.75 10.74 9.87
CA PHE A 48 -11.02 10.36 8.47
C PHE A 48 -12.50 10.39 8.08
N ALA A 49 -13.41 10.47 9.06
CA ALA A 49 -14.84 10.66 8.82
C ALA A 49 -15.21 12.13 8.78
N ALA A 50 -14.64 12.94 9.68
CA ALA A 50 -14.80 14.39 9.71
C ALA A 50 -14.24 15.03 8.43
N ASN A 51 -13.02 14.65 8.06
CA ASN A 51 -12.32 15.13 6.87
C ASN A 51 -11.98 13.95 5.96
N PRO A 52 -12.70 13.78 4.83
CA PRO A 52 -12.48 12.67 3.93
C PRO A 52 -11.05 12.61 3.39
N VAL A 53 -10.54 11.40 3.21
CA VAL A 53 -9.20 11.18 2.63
C VAL A 53 -9.17 11.56 1.16
N SER A 54 -8.30 12.51 0.83
CA SER A 54 -8.00 12.96 -0.52
C SER A 54 -6.98 12.02 -1.19
N SER A 55 -5.76 11.96 -0.66
CA SER A 55 -4.66 11.16 -1.17
C SER A 55 -3.83 10.54 -0.04
N VAL A 56 -2.91 9.63 -0.39
CA VAL A 56 -1.96 9.05 0.55
C VAL A 56 -0.59 9.11 -0.09
N GLU A 57 0.37 9.67 0.64
CA GLU A 57 1.78 9.71 0.27
C GLU A 57 2.54 8.67 1.09
N VAL A 58 3.32 7.84 0.40
CA VAL A 58 4.12 6.78 1.04
C VAL A 58 5.53 7.28 1.17
N GLN A 59 5.96 7.51 2.40
CA GLN A 59 7.32 7.96 2.69
C GLN A 59 8.29 6.79 2.64
N ASP A 60 7.90 5.65 3.22
CA ASP A 60 8.76 4.47 3.30
C ASP A 60 7.94 3.17 3.37
N VAL A 61 8.55 2.08 2.90
CA VAL A 61 8.03 0.71 3.01
C VAL A 61 9.18 -0.21 3.37
N GLN A 62 9.16 -0.74 4.59
CA GLN A 62 10.19 -1.65 5.10
C GLN A 62 9.64 -3.05 5.29
N GLU A 63 10.46 -4.06 4.99
CA GLU A 63 10.17 -5.43 5.36
C GLU A 63 10.41 -5.60 6.87
N LEU A 64 9.39 -6.04 7.61
CA LEU A 64 9.57 -6.43 9.02
C LEU A 64 9.98 -7.90 9.12
N GLN A 65 9.31 -8.75 8.35
CA GLN A 65 9.59 -10.17 8.23
C GLN A 65 9.01 -10.69 6.92
N LYS A 66 9.27 -11.96 6.59
CA LYS A 66 8.68 -12.59 5.40
C LYS A 66 7.16 -12.39 5.39
N ASP A 67 6.66 -11.85 4.28
CA ASP A 67 5.24 -11.59 4.03
C ASP A 67 4.59 -10.55 4.97
N ILE A 68 5.39 -9.78 5.72
CA ILE A 68 4.92 -8.68 6.57
C ILE A 68 5.83 -7.45 6.39
N ALA A 69 5.22 -6.33 6.05
CA ALA A 69 5.89 -5.06 5.85
C ALA A 69 5.25 -3.98 6.73
N THR A 70 6.02 -2.96 7.06
CA THR A 70 5.51 -1.71 7.64
C THR A 70 5.69 -0.58 6.65
N SER A 71 4.84 0.43 6.73
CA SER A 71 4.94 1.61 5.89
C SER A 71 4.61 2.86 6.68
N PHE A 72 5.45 3.89 6.51
CA PHE A 72 5.19 5.22 7.01
C PHE A 72 4.46 6.04 5.93
N LEU A 73 3.31 6.58 6.29
CA LEU A 73 2.34 7.20 5.39
C LEU A 73 1.96 8.60 5.88
N LEU A 74 1.79 9.53 4.94
CA LEU A 74 1.06 10.78 5.19
C LEU A 74 -0.29 10.70 4.49
N VAL A 75 -1.36 10.63 5.28
CA VAL A 75 -2.73 10.62 4.76
C VAL A 75 -3.21 12.06 4.60
N LYS A 76 -3.37 12.53 3.36
CA LYS A 76 -3.83 13.89 3.07
C LYS A 76 -5.34 13.94 3.07
N LEU A 77 -5.90 14.86 3.85
CA LEU A 77 -7.33 15.04 4.00
C LEU A 77 -7.84 16.14 3.06
N ALA A 78 -9.16 16.21 2.90
CA ALA A 78 -9.81 17.18 2.00
C ALA A 78 -9.62 18.64 2.43
N ASP A 79 -9.38 18.90 3.71
CA ASP A 79 -9.09 20.23 4.27
C ASP A 79 -7.61 20.64 4.10
N GLY A 80 -6.78 19.78 3.49
CA GLY A 80 -5.35 20.02 3.29
C GLY A 80 -4.48 19.59 4.48
N SER A 81 -5.06 19.13 5.59
CA SER A 81 -4.30 18.58 6.71
C SER A 81 -3.70 17.21 6.36
N GLU A 82 -2.62 16.86 7.05
CA GLU A 82 -1.93 15.58 6.88
C GLU A 82 -1.90 14.81 8.20
N VAL A 83 -2.23 13.52 8.13
CA VAL A 83 -2.20 12.64 9.30
C VAL A 83 -1.08 11.62 9.10
N PRO A 84 0.00 11.68 9.91
CA PRO A 84 1.09 10.73 9.82
C PRO A 84 0.68 9.40 10.48
N VAL A 85 0.88 8.31 9.75
CA VAL A 85 0.42 6.97 10.13
C VAL A 85 1.49 5.93 9.85
N VAL A 86 1.64 4.99 10.78
CA VAL A 86 2.34 3.73 10.54
C VAL A 86 1.31 2.67 10.19
N MET A 87 1.49 1.97 9.07
CA MET A 87 0.60 0.92 8.61
C MET A 87 1.34 -0.41 8.47
N THR A 88 0.81 -1.46 9.09
CA THR A 88 1.28 -2.83 8.89
C THR A 88 0.55 -3.49 7.72
N LEU A 89 1.32 -4.08 6.81
CA LEU A 89 0.88 -4.79 5.64
C LEU A 89 1.25 -6.27 5.78
N ILE A 90 0.33 -7.16 5.43
CA ILE A 90 0.53 -8.61 5.39
C ILE A 90 0.21 -9.13 3.98
N ARG A 91 1.06 -10.01 3.45
CA ARG A 91 0.78 -10.73 2.21
C ARG A 91 -0.10 -11.92 2.53
N LYS A 92 -1.26 -12.00 1.87
CA LYS A 92 -2.18 -13.13 1.97
C LYS A 92 -2.24 -13.83 0.61
N PRO A 93 -1.40 -14.84 0.32
CA PRO A 93 -1.51 -15.60 -0.92
C PRO A 93 -2.89 -16.28 -1.04
N PRO A 94 -3.53 -16.31 -2.22
CA PRO A 94 -3.13 -15.70 -3.50
C PRO A 94 -3.58 -14.23 -3.67
N LEU A 95 -4.23 -13.64 -2.67
CA LEU A 95 -4.89 -12.32 -2.72
C LEU A 95 -3.93 -11.10 -2.69
N GLY A 96 -2.64 -11.31 -2.43
CA GLY A 96 -1.60 -10.29 -2.38
C GLY A 96 -1.56 -9.51 -1.05
N TRP A 97 -0.95 -8.31 -1.06
CA TRP A 97 -0.80 -7.47 0.13
C TRP A 97 -2.11 -6.83 0.59
N ARG A 98 -2.30 -6.78 1.92
CA ARG A 98 -3.44 -6.17 2.61
C ARG A 98 -2.96 -5.49 3.89
N THR A 99 -3.70 -4.52 4.37
CA THR A 99 -3.50 -3.96 5.73
C THR A 99 -3.89 -4.98 6.80
N SER A 100 -3.06 -5.08 7.84
CA SER A 100 -3.34 -5.87 9.06
C SER A 100 -3.64 -4.97 10.26
N GLY A 101 -3.11 -3.75 10.27
CA GLY A 101 -3.24 -2.79 11.36
C GLY A 101 -2.64 -1.44 10.99
N TRP A 102 -2.91 -0.43 11.80
CA TRP A 102 -2.33 0.90 11.66
C TRP A 102 -2.41 1.64 13.00
N GLU A 103 -1.54 2.63 13.17
CA GLU A 103 -1.52 3.52 14.33
C GLU A 103 -1.09 4.93 13.92
N MET A 104 -1.49 5.94 14.72
CA MET A 104 -0.96 7.29 14.53
C MET A 104 0.54 7.26 14.79
N ALA A 105 1.32 7.83 13.89
CA ALA A 105 2.74 8.00 14.16
C ALA A 105 2.92 9.01 15.28
N ARG A 106 3.69 8.65 16.31
CA ARG A 106 4.11 9.61 17.33
C ARG A 106 5.14 10.54 16.70
N GLN A 107 4.89 11.85 16.80
CA GLN A 107 5.87 12.88 16.46
C GLN A 107 7.05 12.83 17.43
#